data_AF-A0A7C2SMS8-F1
#
_entry.id   AF-A0A7C2SMS8-F1
#
_cell.length_a   1.000
_cell.length_b   1.000
_cell.length_c   1.000
_cell.angle_alpha   90.00
_cell.angle_beta   90.00
_cell.angle_gamma   90.00
#
_symmetry.space_group_name_H-M   'P 1'
#
loop_
_entity.id
_entity.type
_entity.pdbx_description
1 polymer ?
#
loop_
_entity_poly.entity_id
_entity_poly.type
_entity_poly.pdbx_seq_one_letter_code
_entity_poly.pdbx_strand_id
1 'polypeptide(L)'
;MEPDDFERELPFPLSDVSNGEWCPRPPTPRQRAAARLLAQEADRRARRLGMTRREFLRTAAGTATAFWVLNQVAGLPSSGAAAPLPVRPEQCDDPEAAEALFEADYFVMDVQLHHVDLEAYGEIPELGCLRFYPPVQNCADGAALELLSQANLVKEVFVDSETAVGVISGVPDGFPLPVETMAATRDLVNQLAGSERALSQAMCDPLAAPGSSTAIDSLEHQVNDLGARALKCYTGNGNWWLDDEKVGFPMLEEARRLGLRTISVHKGFPNLLGPGSEEYVRSRDLPGALEAFPDLRFVVYHSGYFPGEGIDEFLGVVQSLPRRARKRVYAELGSCFAVAFLESPESAAHLVGSLLRELGPRNVVWGTDSIWWGSPQWQIDAFKALVIPESLQEQFGYPALTEKRKARILGKNAAKLYGVKPKERRCAIAQDALARVQAEQGGARASRSHRVYGPRSREAWERLLAHAGGRAGATA
;
A
#
# COMPACT_ATOMS: atom_id res chain seq x y z
N MET A 1 -21.94 -22.91 -3.03
CA MET A 1 -20.69 -22.21 -2.75
C MET A 1 -20.97 -21.37 -1.53
N GLU A 2 -20.29 -21.65 -0.42
CA GLU A 2 -20.42 -20.81 0.78
C GLU A 2 -19.98 -19.37 0.43
N PRO A 3 -20.57 -18.34 1.06
CA PRO A 3 -20.21 -16.94 0.80
C PRO A 3 -18.70 -16.65 0.84
N ASP A 4 -17.96 -17.35 1.70
CA ASP A 4 -16.51 -17.25 1.89
C ASP A 4 -15.68 -17.78 0.71
N ASP A 5 -16.18 -18.76 -0.04
CA ASP A 5 -15.45 -19.34 -1.17
C ASP A 5 -15.46 -18.40 -2.39
N PHE A 6 -16.54 -17.65 -2.58
CA PHE A 6 -16.65 -16.68 -3.68
C PHE A 6 -15.71 -15.49 -3.48
N GLU A 7 -15.57 -14.98 -2.25
CA GLU A 7 -14.69 -13.84 -1.97
C GLU A 7 -13.22 -14.13 -2.27
N ARG A 8 -12.79 -15.40 -2.14
CA ARG A 8 -11.42 -15.85 -2.47
C ARG A 8 -11.15 -15.98 -3.97
N GLU A 9 -12.20 -15.95 -4.80
CA GLU A 9 -12.09 -16.04 -6.27
C GLU A 9 -12.14 -14.65 -6.93
N LEU A 10 -12.48 -13.60 -6.17
CA LEU A 10 -12.62 -12.26 -6.71
C LEU A 10 -11.30 -11.72 -7.28
N PRO A 11 -11.32 -10.88 -8.33
CA PRO A 11 -10.11 -10.28 -8.87
C PRO A 11 -9.41 -9.32 -7.89
N PHE A 12 -10.16 -8.81 -6.91
CA PHE A 12 -9.74 -7.94 -5.81
C PHE A 12 -10.87 -7.88 -4.76
N PRO A 13 -10.60 -7.47 -3.50
CA PRO A 13 -11.64 -7.35 -2.47
C PRO A 13 -12.75 -6.37 -2.92
N LEU A 14 -13.99 -6.54 -2.44
CA LEU A 14 -15.10 -5.61 -2.73
C LEU A 14 -15.58 -4.85 -1.49
N SER A 15 -14.87 -4.97 -0.39
CA SER A 15 -15.13 -4.26 0.88
C SER A 15 -13.84 -4.05 1.64
N ASP A 16 -13.91 -3.41 2.80
CA ASP A 16 -12.78 -3.04 3.66
C ASP A 16 -11.87 -4.22 4.03
N VAL A 17 -10.57 -4.14 3.73
CA VAL A 17 -9.50 -4.99 4.32
C VAL A 17 -8.71 -4.10 5.27
N SER A 18 -8.56 -4.51 6.51
CA SER A 18 -7.70 -3.79 7.46
C SER A 18 -6.23 -4.13 7.23
N ASN A 19 -5.37 -3.13 7.33
CA ASN A 19 -3.92 -3.29 7.39
C ASN A 19 -3.41 -3.46 8.85
N GLY A 20 -4.32 -3.72 9.78
CA GLY A 20 -4.04 -3.79 11.22
C GLY A 20 -4.22 -2.46 11.96
N GLU A 21 -4.16 -1.32 11.26
CA GLU A 21 -4.16 0.02 11.88
C GLU A 21 -5.56 0.61 12.07
N TRP A 22 -6.59 -0.04 11.53
CA TRP A 22 -7.98 0.44 11.66
C TRP A 22 -8.97 -0.71 11.63
N CYS A 23 -10.11 -0.54 12.31
CA CYS A 23 -11.17 -1.54 12.32
C CYS A 23 -11.90 -1.57 10.96
N PRO A 24 -11.94 -2.72 10.25
CA PRO A 24 -12.67 -2.82 9.00
C PRO A 24 -14.18 -2.64 9.26
N ARG A 25 -14.87 -1.89 8.38
CA ARG A 25 -16.32 -1.69 8.49
C ARG A 25 -17.07 -2.85 7.84
N PRO A 26 -18.29 -3.20 8.32
CA PRO A 26 -19.13 -4.16 7.63
C PRO A 26 -19.41 -3.72 6.20
N PRO A 27 -19.50 -4.65 5.22
CA PRO A 27 -19.80 -4.28 3.83
C PRO A 27 -21.07 -3.44 3.73
N THR A 28 -21.05 -2.40 2.90
CA THR A 28 -22.23 -1.55 2.66
C THR A 28 -23.27 -2.27 1.79
N PRO A 29 -24.53 -1.78 1.72
CA PRO A 29 -25.50 -2.30 0.75
C PRO A 29 -25.00 -2.27 -0.70
N ARG A 30 -24.25 -1.23 -1.08
CA ARG A 30 -23.64 -1.08 -2.40
C ARG A 30 -22.57 -2.14 -2.65
N GLN A 31 -21.67 -2.38 -1.70
CA GLN A 31 -20.63 -3.41 -1.80
C GLN A 31 -21.23 -4.82 -1.89
N ARG A 32 -22.28 -5.11 -1.11
CA ARG A 32 -23.05 -6.37 -1.24
C ARG A 32 -23.73 -6.50 -2.60
N ALA A 33 -24.27 -5.42 -3.15
CA ALA A 33 -24.84 -5.41 -4.48
C ALA A 33 -23.77 -5.67 -5.56
N ALA A 34 -22.58 -5.08 -5.41
CA ALA A 34 -21.44 -5.31 -6.29
C ALA A 34 -21.03 -6.79 -6.32
N ALA A 35 -20.88 -7.42 -5.14
CA ALA A 35 -20.52 -8.83 -5.05
C ALA A 35 -21.55 -9.74 -5.74
N ARG A 36 -22.85 -9.48 -5.52
CA ARG A 36 -23.93 -10.26 -6.17
C ARG A 36 -23.95 -10.06 -7.69
N LEU A 37 -23.84 -8.81 -8.15
CA LEU A 37 -23.88 -8.50 -9.58
C LEU A 37 -22.65 -9.08 -10.28
N LEU A 38 -21.46 -8.96 -9.69
CA LEU A 38 -20.25 -9.56 -10.24
C LEU A 38 -20.36 -11.09 -10.33
N ALA A 39 -20.91 -11.77 -9.31
CA ALA A 39 -21.12 -13.21 -9.37
C ALA A 39 -22.01 -13.61 -10.57
N GLN A 40 -23.11 -12.89 -10.79
CA GLN A 40 -24.05 -13.13 -11.89
C GLN A 40 -23.41 -12.87 -13.26
N GLU A 41 -22.69 -11.75 -13.39
CA GLU A 41 -22.04 -11.34 -14.63
C GLU A 41 -20.84 -12.24 -14.98
N ALA A 42 -20.12 -12.71 -13.97
CA ALA A 42 -19.06 -13.70 -14.12
C ALA A 42 -19.62 -15.05 -14.59
N ASP A 43 -20.72 -15.54 -14.00
CA ASP A 43 -21.38 -16.78 -14.46
C ASP A 43 -21.85 -16.72 -15.90
N ARG A 44 -22.39 -15.56 -16.31
CA ARG A 44 -22.88 -15.35 -17.67
C ARG A 44 -21.74 -15.44 -18.68
N ARG A 45 -20.63 -14.78 -18.39
CA ARG A 45 -19.47 -14.70 -19.29
C ARG A 45 -18.63 -15.96 -19.28
N ALA A 46 -18.40 -16.54 -18.11
CA ALA A 46 -17.73 -17.83 -17.97
C ALA A 46 -18.42 -18.90 -18.84
N ARG A 47 -19.76 -19.01 -18.75
CA ARG A 47 -20.55 -19.93 -19.61
C ARG A 47 -20.39 -19.64 -21.11
N ARG A 48 -20.39 -18.36 -21.50
CA ARG A 48 -20.24 -17.98 -22.91
C ARG A 48 -18.85 -18.31 -23.46
N LEU A 49 -17.81 -18.21 -22.63
CA LEU A 49 -16.42 -18.47 -22.97
C LEU A 49 -15.98 -19.92 -22.75
N GLY A 50 -16.89 -20.78 -22.26
CA GLY A 50 -16.55 -22.18 -21.96
C GLY A 50 -15.60 -22.35 -20.77
N MET A 51 -15.58 -21.37 -19.85
CA MET A 51 -14.73 -21.36 -18.65
C MET A 51 -15.56 -21.62 -17.39
N THR A 52 -14.90 -22.03 -16.31
CA THR A 52 -15.46 -21.92 -14.97
C THR A 52 -15.46 -20.46 -14.52
N ARG A 53 -16.31 -20.12 -13.54
CA ARG A 53 -16.34 -18.77 -12.93
C ARG A 53 -14.96 -18.38 -12.39
N ARG A 54 -14.29 -19.30 -11.70
CA ARG A 54 -12.96 -19.10 -11.13
C ARG A 54 -11.93 -18.77 -12.20
N GLU A 55 -11.90 -19.52 -13.29
CA GLU A 55 -11.00 -19.24 -14.42
C GLU A 55 -11.30 -17.86 -15.02
N PHE A 56 -12.58 -17.54 -15.26
CA PHE A 56 -12.98 -16.24 -15.79
C PHE A 56 -12.53 -15.07 -14.91
N LEU A 57 -12.76 -15.14 -13.60
CA LEU A 57 -12.37 -14.08 -12.65
C LEU A 57 -10.85 -13.89 -12.54
N ARG A 58 -10.04 -14.85 -13.00
CA ARG A 58 -8.57 -14.73 -13.11
C ARG A 58 -8.10 -14.08 -14.41
N THR A 59 -8.97 -13.87 -15.37
CA THR A 59 -8.63 -13.19 -16.62
C THR A 59 -8.71 -11.66 -16.48
N ALA A 60 -8.08 -10.94 -17.43
CA ALA A 60 -8.24 -9.50 -17.55
C ALA A 60 -9.73 -9.09 -17.76
N ALA A 61 -10.51 -9.91 -18.47
CA ALA A 61 -11.96 -9.70 -18.63
C ALA A 61 -12.74 -9.84 -17.32
N GLY A 62 -12.28 -10.70 -16.41
CA GLY A 62 -12.80 -10.81 -15.04
C GLY A 62 -12.61 -9.51 -14.25
N THR A 63 -11.40 -8.93 -14.29
CA THR A 63 -11.12 -7.63 -13.68
C THR A 63 -11.91 -6.49 -14.33
N ALA A 64 -11.98 -6.46 -15.67
CA ALA A 64 -12.78 -5.48 -16.41
C ALA A 64 -14.27 -5.56 -16.03
N THR A 65 -14.81 -6.78 -15.92
CA THR A 65 -16.19 -7.01 -15.46
C THR A 65 -16.40 -6.48 -14.04
N ALA A 66 -15.44 -6.68 -13.13
CA ALA A 66 -15.52 -6.14 -11.78
C ALA A 66 -15.53 -4.59 -11.78
N PHE A 67 -14.67 -3.95 -12.57
CA PHE A 67 -14.67 -2.48 -12.74
C PHE A 67 -15.99 -1.96 -13.34
N TRP A 68 -16.52 -2.65 -14.34
CA TRP A 68 -17.82 -2.34 -14.93
C TRP A 68 -18.94 -2.42 -13.88
N VAL A 69 -18.95 -3.48 -13.05
CA VAL A 69 -19.91 -3.63 -11.96
C VAL A 69 -19.79 -2.51 -10.92
N LEU A 70 -18.57 -2.09 -10.56
CA LEU A 70 -18.37 -0.98 -9.63
C LEU A 70 -18.99 0.33 -10.14
N ASN A 71 -18.84 0.65 -11.43
CA ASN A 71 -19.51 1.80 -12.03
C ASN A 71 -21.04 1.65 -11.96
N GLN A 72 -21.57 0.49 -12.34
CA GLN A 72 -23.02 0.23 -12.36
C GLN A 72 -23.67 0.41 -10.99
N VAL A 73 -23.11 -0.17 -9.93
CA VAL A 73 -23.68 -0.06 -8.57
C VAL A 73 -23.52 1.34 -7.97
N ALA A 74 -22.59 2.14 -8.49
CA ALA A 74 -22.42 3.54 -8.13
C ALA A 74 -23.30 4.48 -8.96
N GLY A 75 -24.02 3.97 -9.98
CA GLY A 75 -24.81 4.80 -10.89
C GLY A 75 -23.96 5.62 -11.87
N LEU A 76 -22.73 5.17 -12.12
CA LEU A 76 -21.76 5.85 -12.97
C LEU A 76 -21.79 5.31 -14.41
N PRO A 77 -21.41 6.14 -15.40
CA PRO A 77 -21.21 5.67 -16.76
C PRO A 77 -20.22 4.49 -16.80
N SER A 78 -20.48 3.52 -17.66
CA SER A 78 -19.59 2.36 -17.80
C SER A 78 -18.32 2.66 -18.59
N SER A 79 -18.38 3.58 -19.56
CA SER A 79 -17.28 3.89 -20.47
C SER A 79 -17.25 5.38 -20.82
N GLY A 80 -16.19 5.81 -21.55
CA GLY A 80 -16.00 7.18 -21.98
C GLY A 80 -15.39 8.08 -20.89
N ALA A 81 -15.19 9.36 -21.22
CA ALA A 81 -14.50 10.31 -20.34
C ALA A 81 -15.24 10.62 -19.02
N ALA A 82 -16.55 10.33 -18.96
CA ALA A 82 -17.38 10.50 -17.77
C ALA A 82 -17.31 9.32 -16.79
N ALA A 83 -16.72 8.19 -17.20
CA ALA A 83 -16.56 7.01 -16.35
C ALA A 83 -15.23 7.07 -15.58
N PRO A 84 -15.21 6.95 -14.24
CA PRO A 84 -13.95 6.84 -13.50
C PRO A 84 -13.15 5.59 -13.86
N LEU A 85 -13.84 4.52 -14.27
CA LEU A 85 -13.25 3.31 -14.83
C LEU A 85 -13.84 3.06 -16.23
N PRO A 86 -13.23 3.56 -17.31
CA PRO A 86 -13.82 3.49 -18.64
C PRO A 86 -13.69 2.07 -19.22
N VAL A 87 -14.65 1.19 -18.90
CA VAL A 87 -14.71 -0.20 -19.37
C VAL A 87 -15.71 -0.32 -20.51
N ARG A 88 -15.24 -0.77 -21.67
CA ARG A 88 -16.10 -1.07 -22.83
C ARG A 88 -16.69 -2.48 -22.71
N PRO A 89 -17.92 -2.72 -23.20
CA PRO A 89 -18.56 -4.04 -23.11
C PRO A 89 -17.71 -5.19 -23.67
N GLU A 90 -16.98 -4.95 -24.76
CA GLU A 90 -16.12 -5.95 -25.38
C GLU A 90 -15.00 -6.41 -24.45
N GLN A 91 -14.50 -5.52 -23.58
CA GLN A 91 -13.45 -5.82 -22.61
C GLN A 91 -13.96 -6.68 -21.44
N CYS A 92 -15.28 -6.72 -21.21
CA CYS A 92 -15.84 -7.67 -20.27
C CYS A 92 -16.00 -9.05 -20.93
N ASP A 93 -16.24 -9.10 -22.24
CA ASP A 93 -16.61 -10.33 -22.95
C ASP A 93 -15.42 -11.05 -23.61
N ASP A 94 -14.27 -10.41 -23.76
CA ASP A 94 -13.06 -10.94 -24.41
C ASP A 94 -11.80 -10.66 -23.57
N PRO A 95 -11.13 -11.72 -23.04
CA PRO A 95 -9.88 -11.58 -22.28
C PRO A 95 -8.77 -10.81 -23.01
N GLU A 96 -8.60 -10.99 -24.32
CA GLU A 96 -7.55 -10.31 -25.09
C GLU A 96 -7.86 -8.82 -25.23
N ALA A 97 -9.12 -8.48 -25.52
CA ALA A 97 -9.56 -7.09 -25.57
C ALA A 97 -9.41 -6.36 -24.23
N ALA A 98 -9.55 -7.10 -23.12
CA ALA A 98 -9.41 -6.59 -21.77
C ALA A 98 -7.97 -6.21 -21.42
N GLU A 99 -6.97 -6.87 -22.01
CA GLU A 99 -5.56 -6.58 -21.76
C GLU A 99 -5.20 -5.12 -22.09
N ALA A 100 -5.87 -4.53 -23.08
CA ALA A 100 -5.70 -3.13 -23.45
C ALA A 100 -6.06 -2.13 -22.33
N LEU A 101 -6.83 -2.53 -21.30
CA LEU A 101 -7.05 -1.68 -20.12
C LEU A 101 -5.79 -1.55 -19.25
N PHE A 102 -4.89 -2.51 -19.33
CA PHE A 102 -3.76 -2.68 -18.43
C PHE A 102 -2.39 -2.64 -19.14
N GLU A 103 -2.39 -2.55 -20.47
CA GLU A 103 -1.21 -2.62 -21.35
C GLU A 103 -0.16 -1.51 -21.09
N ALA A 104 -0.56 -0.40 -20.47
CA ALA A 104 0.33 0.72 -20.22
C ALA A 104 1.54 0.30 -19.38
N ASP A 105 2.73 0.33 -19.98
CA ASP A 105 3.97 -0.01 -19.29
C ASP A 105 4.48 1.18 -18.46
N TYR A 106 4.40 1.02 -17.14
CA TYR A 106 4.88 1.99 -16.17
C TYR A 106 6.01 1.41 -15.35
N PHE A 107 7.04 2.22 -15.11
CA PHE A 107 7.98 1.95 -14.02
C PHE A 107 7.24 2.15 -12.68
N VAL A 108 6.92 1.05 -12.00
CA VAL A 108 6.27 1.05 -10.69
C VAL A 108 7.31 0.97 -9.58
N MET A 109 7.32 1.96 -8.70
CA MET A 109 8.14 1.98 -7.48
C MET A 109 7.23 2.19 -6.28
N ASP A 110 7.15 1.16 -5.45
CA ASP A 110 6.37 1.12 -4.22
C ASP A 110 7.24 1.56 -3.04
N VAL A 111 6.82 2.61 -2.34
CA VAL A 111 7.60 3.18 -1.22
C VAL A 111 7.18 2.67 0.16
N GLN A 112 6.17 1.81 0.26
CA GLN A 112 5.63 1.33 1.53
C GLN A 112 5.30 -0.16 1.44
N LEU A 113 6.27 -0.98 1.84
CA LEU A 113 6.16 -2.43 1.91
C LEU A 113 6.63 -2.94 3.27
N HIS A 114 5.90 -3.89 3.83
CA HIS A 114 6.33 -4.61 5.02
C HIS A 114 5.87 -6.07 4.97
N HIS A 115 6.58 -6.90 5.71
CA HIS A 115 6.24 -8.29 5.97
C HIS A 115 6.45 -8.58 7.46
N VAL A 116 6.16 -9.80 7.87
CA VAL A 116 6.47 -10.32 9.20
C VAL A 116 7.72 -11.18 9.05
N ASP A 117 8.72 -10.97 9.89
CA ASP A 117 9.83 -11.93 10.03
C ASP A 117 9.28 -13.21 10.66
N LEU A 118 9.35 -14.36 10.00
CA LEU A 118 8.87 -15.60 10.63
C LEU A 118 9.98 -16.38 11.34
N GLU A 119 11.23 -16.14 10.98
CA GLU A 119 12.39 -16.89 11.50
C GLU A 119 12.82 -16.36 12.87
N ALA A 120 12.79 -15.05 13.08
CA ALA A 120 12.98 -14.45 14.39
C ALA A 120 11.93 -14.90 15.43
N TYR A 121 10.81 -15.49 14.97
CA TYR A 121 9.64 -15.80 15.80
C TYR A 121 9.10 -17.23 15.69
N GLY A 122 9.82 -18.15 15.01
CA GLY A 122 9.35 -19.51 14.73
C GLY A 122 9.02 -20.38 15.96
N GLU A 123 9.40 -19.95 17.16
CA GLU A 123 9.16 -20.66 18.43
C GLU A 123 8.22 -19.92 19.41
N ILE A 124 7.46 -18.90 19.00
CA ILE A 124 6.55 -18.15 19.90
C ILE A 124 5.08 -18.63 19.71
N PRO A 125 4.52 -19.46 20.62
CA PRO A 125 3.14 -19.96 20.51
C PRO A 125 2.07 -18.86 20.46
N GLU A 126 2.33 -17.70 21.09
CA GLU A 126 1.38 -16.59 21.23
C GLU A 126 1.22 -15.73 19.95
N LEU A 127 2.14 -15.85 18.98
CA LEU A 127 2.00 -15.27 17.63
C LEU A 127 1.22 -16.18 16.66
N GLY A 128 0.62 -17.25 17.18
CA GLY A 128 -0.46 -18.00 16.54
C GLY A 128 -1.64 -17.13 16.06
N CYS A 129 -1.68 -15.84 16.37
CA CYS A 129 -2.66 -14.88 15.90
C CYS A 129 -2.44 -14.38 14.46
N LEU A 130 -1.20 -14.34 13.98
CA LEU A 130 -0.92 -14.17 12.55
C LEU A 130 -1.25 -15.48 11.79
N ARG A 131 -1.46 -16.59 12.54
CA ARG A 131 -2.04 -17.87 12.10
C ARG A 131 -3.57 -17.71 12.11
N PHE A 132 -4.10 -16.79 11.32
CA PHE A 132 -5.54 -16.48 11.29
C PHE A 132 -6.42 -17.64 10.76
N TYR A 133 -6.81 -18.67 11.53
CA TYR A 133 -7.82 -19.70 11.11
C TYR A 133 -8.52 -20.36 12.33
N PRO A 134 -9.70 -21.06 12.24
CA PRO A 134 -10.36 -21.63 11.05
C PRO A 134 -11.93 -21.56 11.00
N PRO A 135 -12.70 -22.14 10.01
CA PRO A 135 -12.74 -23.57 9.65
C PRO A 135 -12.82 -23.89 8.13
N VAL A 136 -11.95 -24.77 7.63
CA VAL A 136 -12.39 -26.08 7.11
C VAL A 136 -11.30 -27.09 7.46
N GLN A 137 -11.72 -28.24 8.00
CA GLN A 137 -10.88 -29.37 8.33
C GLN A 137 -9.89 -29.71 7.20
N ASN A 138 -8.63 -29.98 7.58
CA ASN A 138 -7.52 -30.45 6.76
C ASN A 138 -6.70 -29.42 5.94
N CYS A 139 -6.16 -28.40 6.59
CA CYS A 139 -4.80 -27.92 6.30
C CYS A 139 -4.08 -27.66 7.62
N ALA A 140 -3.09 -28.49 7.93
CA ALA A 140 -2.34 -28.47 9.17
C ALA A 140 -1.63 -27.11 9.42
N ASP A 141 -1.89 -26.52 10.58
CA ASP A 141 -1.00 -25.74 11.44
C ASP A 141 0.23 -25.06 10.80
N GLY A 142 0.06 -23.85 10.25
CA GLY A 142 1.17 -22.98 9.80
C GLY A 142 0.85 -22.02 8.65
N ALA A 143 -0.13 -22.35 7.82
CA ALA A 143 -0.31 -21.76 6.49
C ALA A 143 -0.79 -20.29 6.40
N ALA A 144 -1.32 -19.69 7.47
CA ALA A 144 -1.82 -18.31 7.45
C ALA A 144 -0.74 -17.26 7.77
N LEU A 145 0.22 -17.62 8.63
CA LEU A 145 1.39 -16.81 8.98
C LEU A 145 2.34 -16.66 7.78
N GLU A 146 2.50 -17.76 7.03
CA GLU A 146 3.29 -17.80 5.80
C GLU A 146 2.80 -16.79 4.74
N LEU A 147 1.53 -16.43 4.75
CA LEU A 147 0.99 -15.39 3.86
C LEU A 147 1.51 -13.99 4.23
N LEU A 148 2.10 -13.83 5.41
CA LEU A 148 2.71 -12.60 5.85
C LEU A 148 4.25 -12.63 5.82
N SER A 149 4.87 -13.71 5.33
CA SER A 149 6.32 -13.93 5.40
C SER A 149 7.12 -13.10 4.40
N GLN A 150 8.45 -13.07 4.61
CA GLN A 150 9.41 -12.53 3.64
C GLN A 150 9.23 -13.19 2.26
N ALA A 151 9.12 -14.51 2.20
CA ALA A 151 8.96 -15.24 0.95
C ALA A 151 7.66 -14.85 0.23
N ASN A 152 6.55 -14.70 0.97
CA ASN A 152 5.29 -14.29 0.37
C ASN A 152 5.31 -12.83 -0.09
N LEU A 153 5.96 -11.92 0.64
CA LEU A 153 6.21 -10.57 0.15
C LEU A 153 6.99 -10.60 -1.17
N VAL A 154 8.07 -11.37 -1.25
CA VAL A 154 8.89 -11.47 -2.47
C VAL A 154 8.05 -11.95 -3.64
N LYS A 155 7.25 -12.99 -3.44
CA LYS A 155 6.32 -13.52 -4.43
C LYS A 155 5.27 -12.49 -4.84
N GLU A 156 4.44 -12.02 -3.91
CA GLU A 156 3.28 -11.18 -4.22
C GLU A 156 3.69 -9.84 -4.82
N VAL A 157 4.80 -9.24 -4.38
CA VAL A 157 5.26 -7.93 -4.87
C VAL A 157 6.16 -8.05 -6.10
N PHE A 158 7.22 -8.88 -6.07
CA PHE A 158 8.22 -8.85 -7.14
C PHE A 158 8.01 -9.88 -8.25
N VAL A 159 7.15 -10.88 -8.04
CA VAL A 159 6.78 -11.92 -9.03
C VAL A 159 5.35 -11.76 -9.51
N ASP A 160 4.38 -11.56 -8.61
CA ASP A 160 2.95 -11.48 -8.97
C ASP A 160 2.47 -10.03 -9.10
N SER A 161 3.38 -9.10 -9.36
CA SER A 161 3.02 -7.73 -9.71
C SER A 161 4.05 -7.08 -10.64
N GLU A 162 3.66 -5.96 -11.23
CA GLU A 162 4.49 -5.08 -12.07
C GLU A 162 5.44 -4.19 -11.25
N THR A 163 5.55 -4.41 -9.93
CA THR A 163 6.44 -3.64 -9.06
C THR A 163 7.91 -3.85 -9.45
N ALA A 164 8.52 -2.78 -9.95
CA ALA A 164 9.91 -2.78 -10.37
C ALA A 164 10.86 -2.53 -9.20
N VAL A 165 10.55 -1.57 -8.32
CA VAL A 165 11.28 -1.31 -7.06
C VAL A 165 10.32 -1.32 -5.89
N GLY A 166 10.72 -1.94 -4.79
CA GLY A 166 10.06 -1.79 -3.49
C GLY A 166 10.96 -1.11 -2.46
N VAL A 167 10.38 -0.38 -1.51
CA VAL A 167 11.08 0.11 -0.31
C VAL A 167 10.51 -0.64 0.88
N ILE A 168 11.35 -1.44 1.54
CA ILE A 168 11.00 -2.10 2.79
C ILE A 168 11.01 -1.04 3.90
N SER A 169 9.83 -0.81 4.48
CA SER A 169 9.60 0.11 5.60
C SER A 169 9.25 -0.68 6.84
N GLY A 170 9.80 -0.31 7.99
CA GLY A 170 9.50 -0.97 9.25
C GLY A 170 8.17 -0.48 9.83
N VAL A 171 7.71 -1.21 10.83
CA VAL A 171 6.52 -0.94 11.66
C VAL A 171 6.96 -0.37 13.02
N PRO A 172 6.04 0.16 13.85
CA PRO A 172 6.39 0.68 15.19
C PRO A 172 7.27 -0.30 15.99
N ASP A 173 8.22 0.24 16.75
CA ASP A 173 9.20 -0.51 17.55
C ASP A 173 10.09 -1.53 16.80
N GLY A 174 10.04 -1.56 15.46
CA GLY A 174 10.74 -2.58 14.67
C GLY A 174 10.16 -3.98 14.85
N PHE A 175 8.91 -4.10 15.31
CA PHE A 175 8.26 -5.39 15.55
C PHE A 175 6.89 -5.47 14.84
N PRO A 176 6.60 -6.53 14.05
CA PRO A 176 7.36 -7.78 13.86
C PRO A 176 8.33 -7.74 12.65
N LEU A 177 8.96 -6.60 12.36
CA LEU A 177 9.91 -6.46 11.26
C LEU A 177 11.15 -5.66 11.71
N PRO A 178 12.17 -6.33 12.28
CA PRO A 178 13.41 -5.69 12.73
C PRO A 178 14.18 -5.06 11.57
N VAL A 179 14.98 -4.03 11.89
CA VAL A 179 15.73 -3.24 10.88
C VAL A 179 16.77 -4.09 10.14
N GLU A 180 17.35 -5.09 10.81
CA GLU A 180 18.27 -6.06 10.23
C GLU A 180 17.54 -6.96 9.23
N THR A 181 16.33 -7.42 9.57
CA THR A 181 15.48 -8.22 8.67
C THR A 181 15.05 -7.40 7.46
N MET A 182 14.73 -6.11 7.63
CA MET A 182 14.43 -5.23 6.49
C MET A 182 15.60 -5.15 5.50
N ALA A 183 16.83 -5.01 6.02
CA ALA A 183 18.05 -5.00 5.22
C ALA A 183 18.31 -6.36 4.55
N ALA A 184 18.12 -7.46 5.27
CA ALA A 184 18.26 -8.82 4.74
C ALA A 184 17.26 -9.10 3.61
N THR A 185 16.00 -8.70 3.77
CA THR A 185 14.96 -8.81 2.71
C THR A 185 15.33 -8.01 1.48
N ARG A 186 15.83 -6.78 1.67
CA ARG A 186 16.34 -5.96 0.57
C ARG A 186 17.48 -6.67 -0.16
N ASP A 187 18.45 -7.19 0.57
CA ASP A 187 19.63 -7.83 -0.01
C ASP A 187 19.27 -9.13 -0.74
N LEU A 188 18.36 -9.93 -0.19
CA LEU A 188 17.80 -11.11 -0.85
C LEU A 188 17.15 -10.74 -2.19
N VAL A 189 16.27 -9.74 -2.22
CA VAL A 189 15.60 -9.31 -3.46
C VAL A 189 16.63 -8.82 -4.48
N ASN A 190 17.60 -8.02 -4.05
CA ASN A 190 18.65 -7.49 -4.92
C ASN A 190 19.58 -8.60 -5.45
N GLN A 191 19.88 -9.61 -4.62
CA GLN A 191 20.65 -10.79 -5.01
C GLN A 191 19.92 -11.64 -6.04
N LEU A 192 18.63 -11.95 -5.81
CA LEU A 192 17.79 -12.68 -6.77
C LEU A 192 17.64 -11.91 -8.09
N ALA A 193 17.58 -10.57 -8.01
CA ALA A 193 17.42 -9.70 -9.16
C ALA A 193 18.75 -9.37 -9.89
N GLY A 194 19.90 -9.63 -9.28
CA GLY A 194 21.20 -9.13 -9.76
C GLY A 194 21.24 -7.61 -10.01
N SER A 195 20.35 -6.85 -9.37
CA SER A 195 20.15 -5.41 -9.57
C SER A 195 19.35 -4.79 -8.42
N GLU A 196 19.35 -3.46 -8.32
CA GLU A 196 18.59 -2.75 -7.27
C GLU A 196 17.06 -2.80 -7.56
N ARG A 197 16.39 -3.80 -6.98
CA ARG A 197 14.92 -3.97 -6.95
C ARG A 197 14.32 -3.70 -5.58
N ALA A 198 15.11 -3.66 -4.51
CA ALA A 198 14.66 -3.29 -3.19
C ALA A 198 15.59 -2.24 -2.55
N LEU A 199 14.98 -1.36 -1.77
CA LEU A 199 15.63 -0.46 -0.81
C LEU A 199 15.07 -0.72 0.59
N SER A 200 15.72 -0.18 1.63
CA SER A 200 15.21 -0.19 2.99
C SER A 200 15.28 1.21 3.61
N GLN A 201 14.37 1.48 4.55
CA GLN A 201 14.40 2.67 5.40
C GLN A 201 15.04 2.34 6.75
N ALA A 202 15.56 3.36 7.42
CA ALA A 202 15.85 3.31 8.84
C ALA A 202 14.55 3.50 9.62
N MET A 203 14.48 2.92 10.80
CA MET A 203 13.40 3.10 11.76
C MET A 203 13.90 3.85 12.97
N CYS A 204 13.15 4.85 13.42
CA CYS A 204 13.42 5.50 14.69
C CYS A 204 12.13 5.81 15.45
N ASP A 205 12.17 5.51 16.75
CA ASP A 205 11.32 6.13 17.75
C ASP A 205 12.21 7.01 18.65
N PRO A 206 11.98 8.34 18.69
CA PRO A 206 12.80 9.24 19.51
C PRO A 206 12.67 9.00 21.03
N LEU A 207 11.65 8.25 21.47
CA LEU A 207 11.43 7.89 22.87
C LEU A 207 11.96 6.49 23.22
N ALA A 208 12.43 5.72 22.24
CA ALA A 208 13.02 4.42 22.51
C ALA A 208 14.29 4.57 23.36
N ALA A 209 14.50 3.61 24.27
CA ALA A 209 15.65 3.63 25.17
C ALA A 209 16.97 3.59 24.37
N PRO A 210 17.97 4.43 24.72
CA PRO A 210 19.29 4.39 24.07
C PRO A 210 19.86 2.97 24.00
N GLY A 211 20.47 2.63 22.86
CA GLY A 211 20.98 1.29 22.58
C GLY A 211 19.95 0.26 22.11
N SER A 212 18.66 0.61 22.02
CA SER A 212 17.67 -0.22 21.33
C SER A 212 17.78 -0.08 19.81
N SER A 213 17.22 -1.05 19.07
CA SER A 213 17.33 -1.12 17.59
C SER A 213 16.60 0.01 16.84
N THR A 214 15.77 0.79 17.54
CA THR A 214 15.01 1.92 16.97
C THR A 214 15.28 3.25 17.70
N ALA A 215 16.22 3.29 18.64
CA ALA A 215 16.63 4.56 19.26
C ALA A 215 17.43 5.43 18.29
N ILE A 216 17.55 6.73 18.60
CA ILE A 216 18.26 7.71 17.76
C ILE A 216 19.71 7.28 17.51
N ASP A 217 20.40 6.72 18.51
CA ASP A 217 21.79 6.25 18.39
C ASP A 217 21.96 5.00 17.52
N SER A 218 20.88 4.27 17.23
CA SER A 218 20.90 3.15 16.27
C SER A 218 20.94 3.60 14.81
N LEU A 219 20.58 4.86 14.52
CA LEU A 219 20.50 5.36 13.14
C LEU A 219 21.85 5.28 12.42
N GLU A 220 22.96 5.47 13.14
CA GLU A 220 24.29 5.38 12.53
C GLU A 220 24.57 3.97 12.02
N HIS A 221 24.22 2.93 12.78
CA HIS A 221 24.31 1.53 12.35
C HIS A 221 23.39 1.24 11.15
N GLN A 222 22.12 1.67 11.25
CA GLN A 222 21.14 1.44 10.20
C GLN A 222 21.54 2.10 8.86
N VAL A 223 22.20 3.25 8.90
CA VAL A 223 22.67 3.96 7.70
C VAL A 223 23.98 3.38 7.19
N ASN A 224 24.99 3.27 8.04
CA ASN A 224 26.36 2.95 7.60
C ASN A 224 26.58 1.47 7.35
N ASP A 225 25.99 0.60 8.17
CA ASP A 225 26.18 -0.84 8.07
C ASP A 225 25.02 -1.52 7.34
N LEU A 226 23.78 -1.12 7.66
CA LEU A 226 22.60 -1.72 7.03
C LEU A 226 22.19 -1.02 5.74
N GLY A 227 22.71 0.15 5.39
CA GLY A 227 22.48 0.83 4.10
C GLY A 227 21.10 1.46 3.91
N ALA A 228 20.45 1.89 5.00
CA ALA A 228 19.17 2.60 4.94
C ALA A 228 19.24 3.91 4.14
N ARG A 229 18.20 4.22 3.34
CA ARG A 229 18.19 5.40 2.43
C ARG A 229 17.22 6.52 2.79
N ALA A 230 16.32 6.27 3.72
CA ALA A 230 15.34 7.24 4.21
C ALA A 230 15.01 6.90 5.67
N LEU A 231 14.44 7.84 6.41
CA LEU A 231 13.92 7.57 7.75
C LEU A 231 12.43 7.23 7.68
N LYS A 232 11.96 6.30 8.51
CA LYS A 232 10.56 6.04 8.79
C LYS A 232 10.31 6.16 10.29
N CYS A 233 9.25 6.87 10.67
CA CYS A 233 8.85 7.06 12.06
C CYS A 233 7.31 7.08 12.25
N TYR A 234 6.89 6.85 13.49
CA TYR A 234 5.49 6.73 13.90
C TYR A 234 5.22 7.63 15.10
N THR A 235 4.62 8.80 14.88
CA THR A 235 4.29 9.77 15.94
C THR A 235 3.21 9.26 16.90
N GLY A 236 2.33 8.40 16.39
CA GLY A 236 1.37 7.66 17.22
C GLY A 236 2.06 6.66 18.16
N ASN A 237 3.23 6.12 17.81
CA ASN A 237 3.97 5.25 18.71
C ASN A 237 4.66 6.11 19.76
N GLY A 238 4.34 5.91 21.05
CA GLY A 238 4.89 6.75 22.12
C GLY A 238 4.28 8.15 22.24
N ASN A 239 3.29 8.52 21.41
CA ASN A 239 2.49 9.76 21.52
C ASN A 239 3.34 11.06 21.55
N TRP A 240 4.00 11.37 20.44
CA TRP A 240 4.85 12.57 20.31
C TRP A 240 4.61 13.31 19.00
N TRP A 241 4.99 14.59 18.96
CA TRP A 241 4.84 15.44 17.78
C TRP A 241 6.13 15.54 16.98
N LEU A 242 6.00 15.49 15.65
CA LEU A 242 7.14 15.64 14.74
C LEU A 242 7.85 16.97 14.90
N ASP A 243 7.12 18.02 15.29
CA ASP A 243 7.64 19.38 15.52
C ASP A 243 8.00 19.68 16.98
N ASP A 244 8.05 18.67 17.85
CA ASP A 244 8.53 18.85 19.22
C ASP A 244 10.06 19.04 19.24
N GLU A 245 10.52 20.19 19.74
CA GLU A 245 11.94 20.55 19.82
C GLU A 245 12.78 19.61 20.70
N LYS A 246 12.16 18.93 21.67
CA LYS A 246 12.83 18.05 22.62
C LYS A 246 12.74 16.59 22.24
N VAL A 247 11.71 16.20 21.50
CA VAL A 247 11.44 14.80 21.14
C VAL A 247 11.67 14.55 19.65
N GLY A 248 10.91 15.22 18.77
CA GLY A 248 10.98 14.98 17.33
C GLY A 248 12.26 15.51 16.68
N PHE A 249 12.71 16.71 17.08
CA PHE A 249 13.84 17.38 16.45
C PHE A 249 15.17 16.64 16.58
N PRO A 250 15.57 16.08 17.75
CA PRO A 250 16.80 15.30 17.86
C PRO A 250 16.91 14.16 16.84
N MET A 251 15.80 13.44 16.59
CA MET A 251 15.74 12.40 15.56
C MET A 251 15.93 12.98 14.15
N LEU A 252 15.27 14.10 13.83
CA LEU A 252 15.39 14.77 12.52
C LEU A 252 16.80 15.35 12.29
N GLU A 253 17.44 15.87 13.34
CA GLU A 253 18.82 16.35 13.32
C GLU A 253 19.79 15.22 13.02
N GLU A 254 19.62 14.06 13.66
CA GLU A 254 20.47 12.90 13.44
C GLU A 254 20.28 12.31 12.04
N ALA A 255 19.02 12.19 11.58
CA ALA A 255 18.72 11.80 10.21
C ALA A 255 19.38 12.75 9.20
N ARG A 256 19.31 14.07 9.45
CA ARG A 256 19.98 15.08 8.62
C ARG A 256 21.50 14.92 8.64
N ARG A 257 22.11 14.70 9.81
CA ARG A 257 23.57 14.49 9.98
C ARG A 257 24.05 13.29 9.16
N LEU A 258 23.30 12.19 9.18
CA LEU A 258 23.58 10.95 8.45
C LEU A 258 23.19 11.02 6.97
N GLY A 259 22.61 12.13 6.51
CA GLY A 259 22.27 12.35 5.10
C GLY A 259 20.92 11.76 4.66
N LEU A 260 20.09 11.31 5.60
CA LEU A 260 18.71 10.88 5.33
C LEU A 260 17.82 12.09 5.08
N ARG A 261 17.71 12.51 3.82
CA ARG A 261 16.92 13.70 3.42
C ARG A 261 15.42 13.44 3.21
N THR A 262 15.00 12.18 3.24
CA THR A 262 13.62 11.76 3.02
C THR A 262 13.11 11.14 4.32
N ILE A 263 12.09 11.75 4.90
CA ILE A 263 11.48 11.36 6.17
C ILE A 263 10.05 10.91 5.89
N SER A 264 9.82 9.60 5.96
CA SER A 264 8.51 8.99 5.90
C SER A 264 7.86 9.02 7.27
N VAL A 265 6.72 9.69 7.39
CA VAL A 265 6.02 9.82 8.67
C VAL A 265 4.66 9.17 8.53
N HIS A 266 4.35 8.22 9.42
CA HIS A 266 3.01 7.66 9.50
C HIS A 266 2.02 8.74 9.96
N LYS A 267 1.01 9.05 9.12
CA LYS A 267 -0.04 10.04 9.40
C LYS A 267 -1.37 9.54 8.82
N GLY A 268 -2.47 9.67 9.56
CA GLY A 268 -3.72 8.96 9.23
C GLY A 268 -3.77 7.55 9.81
N PHE A 269 -4.78 6.76 9.43
CA PHE A 269 -5.13 5.44 9.98
C PHE A 269 -4.85 5.34 11.49
N PRO A 270 -5.59 6.08 12.33
CA PRO A 270 -5.36 6.08 13.76
C PRO A 270 -5.53 4.65 14.28
N ASN A 271 -4.48 4.10 14.88
CA ASN A 271 -4.46 2.77 15.47
C ASN A 271 -5.51 2.69 16.59
N LEU A 272 -6.77 2.41 16.24
CA LEU A 272 -7.96 2.62 17.07
C LEU A 272 -7.99 1.75 18.36
N LEU A 273 -7.01 0.89 18.61
CA LEU A 273 -7.00 -0.05 19.75
C LEU A 273 -5.60 -0.36 20.36
N GLY A 274 -4.57 0.46 20.11
CA GLY A 274 -3.26 0.39 20.80
C GLY A 274 -2.86 1.76 21.38
N PRO A 275 -1.79 1.89 22.21
CA PRO A 275 -1.44 3.12 22.96
C PRO A 275 -0.94 4.29 22.10
N GLY A 276 -1.34 4.39 20.83
CA GLY A 276 -1.14 5.54 19.98
C GLY A 276 -2.43 6.33 19.79
N SER A 277 -2.40 7.60 20.17
CA SER A 277 -3.56 8.47 20.10
C SER A 277 -3.78 8.97 18.68
N GLU A 278 -5.05 8.94 18.25
CA GLU A 278 -5.56 9.55 17.03
C GLU A 278 -5.00 10.96 16.82
N GLU A 279 -4.77 11.68 17.91
CA GLU A 279 -4.17 13.01 17.92
C GLU A 279 -2.81 13.01 17.20
N TYR A 280 -1.89 12.12 17.58
CA TYR A 280 -0.49 12.19 17.13
C TYR A 280 -0.28 11.72 15.69
N VAL A 281 -1.24 11.02 15.09
CA VAL A 281 -1.20 10.69 13.66
C VAL A 281 -1.81 11.78 12.77
N ARG A 282 -2.35 12.86 13.35
CA ARG A 282 -2.79 14.06 12.61
C ARG A 282 -1.58 14.77 12.00
N SER A 283 -1.79 15.50 10.91
CA SER A 283 -0.74 16.17 10.11
C SER A 283 -0.37 17.57 10.63
N ARG A 284 -0.95 17.99 11.77
CA ARG A 284 -0.82 19.35 12.32
C ARG A 284 0.62 19.78 12.63
N ASP A 285 1.52 18.82 12.85
CA ASP A 285 2.93 19.01 13.23
C ASP A 285 3.87 19.14 12.01
N LEU A 286 3.37 18.95 10.79
CA LEU A 286 4.18 19.12 9.58
C LEU A 286 4.72 20.56 9.40
N PRO A 287 3.96 21.64 9.64
CA PRO A 287 4.45 23.01 9.45
C PRO A 287 5.71 23.33 10.28
N GLY A 288 5.72 22.99 11.57
CA GLY A 288 6.86 23.25 12.45
C GLY A 288 8.12 22.47 12.02
N ALA A 289 7.97 21.19 11.69
CA ALA A 289 9.08 20.37 11.18
C ALA A 289 9.62 20.89 9.84
N LEU A 290 8.75 21.34 8.94
CA LEU A 290 9.15 21.94 7.65
C LEU A 290 9.87 23.28 7.83
N GLU A 291 9.50 24.07 8.83
CA GLU A 291 10.16 25.33 9.13
C GLU A 291 11.58 25.10 9.67
N ALA A 292 11.72 24.20 10.64
CA ALA A 292 13.01 23.90 11.29
C ALA A 292 13.99 23.14 10.39
N PHE A 293 13.50 22.28 9.48
CA PHE A 293 14.34 21.42 8.64
C PHE A 293 14.16 21.70 7.15
N PRO A 294 14.67 22.84 6.63
CA PRO A 294 14.38 23.26 5.27
C PRO A 294 15.04 22.41 4.18
N ASP A 295 15.98 21.54 4.53
CA ASP A 295 16.70 20.63 3.63
C ASP A 295 16.10 19.21 3.61
N LEU A 296 15.20 18.88 4.53
CA LEU A 296 14.48 17.61 4.59
C LEU A 296 13.19 17.63 3.75
N ARG A 297 12.76 16.44 3.34
CA ARG A 297 11.50 16.17 2.62
C ARG A 297 10.67 15.20 3.42
N PHE A 298 9.37 15.44 3.48
CA PHE A 298 8.44 14.64 4.28
C PHE A 298 7.51 13.88 3.36
N VAL A 299 7.47 12.56 3.51
CA VAL A 299 6.52 11.67 2.85
C VAL A 299 5.46 11.30 3.88
N VAL A 300 4.25 11.82 3.68
CA VAL A 300 3.11 11.63 4.56
C VAL A 300 2.43 10.34 4.12
N TYR A 301 2.71 9.26 4.85
CA TYR A 301 2.16 7.94 4.55
C TYR A 301 0.66 7.98 4.69
N HIS A 302 -0.05 7.26 3.83
CA HIS A 302 -1.51 7.27 3.76
C HIS A 302 -2.14 8.64 3.49
N SER A 303 -1.36 9.65 3.09
CA SER A 303 -1.84 11.01 2.84
C SER A 303 -2.68 11.60 3.99
N GLY A 304 -2.42 11.21 5.24
CA GLY A 304 -3.20 11.67 6.39
C GLY A 304 -4.66 11.18 6.37
N TYR A 305 -4.93 10.01 5.78
CA TYR A 305 -6.29 9.50 5.59
C TYR A 305 -6.91 8.99 6.89
N PHE A 306 -8.12 9.44 7.20
CA PHE A 306 -8.94 8.95 8.30
C PHE A 306 -10.22 8.28 7.75
N PRO A 307 -10.50 7.01 8.08
CA PRO A 307 -11.72 6.34 7.63
C PRO A 307 -12.98 7.15 7.98
N GLY A 308 -13.73 7.57 6.96
CA GLY A 308 -14.95 8.38 7.11
C GLY A 308 -14.75 9.90 7.04
N GLU A 309 -13.52 10.39 7.27
CA GLU A 309 -13.15 11.82 7.11
C GLU A 309 -12.34 12.08 5.84
N GLY A 310 -11.72 11.05 5.25
CA GLY A 310 -10.86 11.20 4.08
C GLY A 310 -9.54 11.90 4.45
N ILE A 311 -9.09 12.83 3.61
CA ILE A 311 -7.80 13.53 3.76
C ILE A 311 -7.94 15.04 3.99
N ASP A 312 -9.14 15.51 4.34
CA ASP A 312 -9.44 16.95 4.39
C ASP A 312 -8.55 17.72 5.37
N GLU A 313 -8.24 17.14 6.52
CA GLU A 313 -7.31 17.73 7.50
C GLU A 313 -5.91 17.92 6.89
N PHE A 314 -5.37 16.89 6.24
CA PHE A 314 -4.06 16.96 5.58
C PHE A 314 -4.05 18.00 4.45
N LEU A 315 -5.11 18.07 3.64
CA LEU A 315 -5.24 19.09 2.59
C LEU A 315 -5.27 20.50 3.19
N GLY A 316 -5.98 20.71 4.31
CA GLY A 316 -6.00 21.97 5.04
C GLY A 316 -4.62 22.39 5.54
N VAL A 317 -3.83 21.45 6.08
CA VAL A 317 -2.43 21.68 6.45
C VAL A 317 -1.60 22.04 5.22
N VAL A 318 -1.71 21.29 4.12
CA VAL A 318 -0.97 21.58 2.87
C VAL A 318 -1.30 22.97 2.30
N GLN A 319 -2.56 23.39 2.41
CA GLN A 319 -3.03 24.69 1.96
C GLN A 319 -2.43 25.84 2.77
N SER A 320 -2.28 25.67 4.08
CA SER A 320 -1.68 26.69 4.97
C SER A 320 -0.17 26.85 4.76
N LEU A 321 0.51 25.84 4.23
CA LEU A 321 1.95 25.87 4.00
C LEU A 321 2.35 26.89 2.90
N PRO A 322 3.44 27.66 3.13
CA PRO A 322 4.07 28.44 2.08
C PRO A 322 4.50 27.56 0.89
N ARG A 323 4.41 28.10 -0.33
CA ARG A 323 4.73 27.36 -1.57
C ARG A 323 6.12 26.68 -1.56
N ARG A 324 7.10 27.25 -0.85
CA ARG A 324 8.44 26.64 -0.72
C ARG A 324 8.41 25.38 0.16
N ALA A 325 7.72 25.41 1.29
CA ALA A 325 7.56 24.28 2.18
C ALA A 325 6.73 23.17 1.52
N ARG A 326 5.63 23.52 0.86
CA ARG A 326 4.74 22.57 0.17
C ARG A 326 5.47 21.67 -0.84
N LYS A 327 6.48 22.18 -1.53
CA LYS A 327 7.29 21.41 -2.50
C LYS A 327 8.08 20.25 -1.87
N ARG A 328 8.24 20.24 -0.55
CA ARG A 328 8.95 19.21 0.22
C ARG A 328 8.01 18.22 0.90
N VAL A 329 6.70 18.40 0.78
CA VAL A 329 5.69 17.46 1.25
C VAL A 329 5.29 16.54 0.10
N TYR A 330 5.26 15.24 0.36
CA TYR A 330 4.84 14.21 -0.58
C TYR A 330 3.67 13.45 0.04
N ALA A 331 2.58 13.33 -0.70
CA ALA A 331 1.46 12.47 -0.36
C ALA A 331 1.72 11.06 -0.88
N GLU A 332 1.67 10.08 0.01
CA GLU A 332 1.81 8.66 -0.33
C GLU A 332 0.43 8.02 -0.33
N LEU A 333 0.16 7.18 -1.34
CA LEU A 333 -1.19 6.66 -1.61
C LEU A 333 -1.55 5.44 -0.74
N GLY A 334 -0.62 4.55 -0.45
CA GLY A 334 -0.71 3.43 0.49
C GLY A 334 -2.07 2.74 0.57
N SER A 335 -2.43 2.36 1.80
CA SER A 335 -3.77 1.87 2.11
C SER A 335 -4.90 2.87 1.82
N CYS A 336 -4.63 4.18 1.70
CA CYS A 336 -5.71 5.17 1.46
C CYS A 336 -6.30 5.06 0.06
N PHE A 337 -5.49 4.74 -0.96
CA PHE A 337 -5.99 4.47 -2.30
C PHE A 337 -6.84 3.21 -2.35
N ALA A 338 -6.38 2.12 -1.73
CA ALA A 338 -7.12 0.87 -1.65
C ALA A 338 -8.49 1.09 -0.98
N VAL A 339 -8.52 1.76 0.18
CA VAL A 339 -9.77 2.05 0.91
C VAL A 339 -10.71 2.94 0.09
N ALA A 340 -10.21 4.02 -0.52
CA ALA A 340 -11.04 4.90 -1.34
C ALA A 340 -11.61 4.17 -2.56
N PHE A 341 -10.82 3.32 -3.23
CA PHE A 341 -11.27 2.56 -4.39
C PHE A 341 -12.38 1.56 -4.04
N LEU A 342 -12.26 0.90 -2.89
CA LEU A 342 -13.23 -0.08 -2.40
C LEU A 342 -14.54 0.57 -1.91
N GLU A 343 -14.50 1.87 -1.59
CA GLU A 343 -15.71 2.66 -1.36
C GLU A 343 -16.44 2.95 -2.67
N SER A 344 -15.73 3.53 -3.64
CA SER A 344 -16.17 3.65 -5.03
C SER A 344 -15.04 4.10 -5.97
N PRO A 345 -15.16 3.85 -7.29
CA PRO A 345 -14.25 4.42 -8.29
C PRO A 345 -14.20 5.95 -8.26
N GLU A 346 -15.33 6.59 -7.96
CA GLU A 346 -15.42 8.06 -7.83
C GLU A 346 -14.67 8.57 -6.60
N SER A 347 -14.76 7.87 -5.46
CA SER A 347 -14.00 8.20 -4.24
C SER A 347 -12.48 8.13 -4.48
N ALA A 348 -11.99 7.12 -5.21
CA ALA A 348 -10.60 7.05 -5.63
C ALA A 348 -10.20 8.20 -6.59
N ALA A 349 -11.05 8.52 -7.58
CA ALA A 349 -10.81 9.65 -8.47
C ALA A 349 -10.79 10.99 -7.70
N HIS A 350 -11.65 11.15 -6.72
CA HIS A 350 -11.71 12.32 -5.85
C HIS A 350 -10.44 12.45 -4.98
N LEU A 351 -10.01 11.36 -4.34
CA LEU A 351 -8.77 11.30 -3.56
C LEU A 351 -7.55 11.74 -4.38
N VAL A 352 -7.37 11.14 -5.57
CA VAL A 352 -6.23 11.48 -6.44
C VAL A 352 -6.35 12.90 -6.98
N GLY A 353 -7.56 13.33 -7.34
CA GLY A 353 -7.83 14.67 -7.86
C GLY A 353 -7.53 15.79 -6.86
N SER A 354 -7.91 15.60 -5.59
CA SER A 354 -7.66 16.58 -4.53
C SER A 354 -6.17 16.70 -4.22
N LEU A 355 -5.43 15.59 -4.14
CA LEU A 355 -3.98 15.59 -4.00
C LEU A 355 -3.28 16.28 -5.18
N LEU A 356 -3.73 16.02 -6.40
CA LEU A 356 -3.20 16.68 -7.60
C LEU A 356 -3.47 18.19 -7.61
N ARG A 357 -4.61 18.63 -7.08
CA ARG A 357 -4.95 20.05 -6.99
C ARG A 357 -4.04 20.77 -6.00
N GLU A 358 -3.84 20.20 -4.80
CA GLU A 358 -3.13 20.89 -3.72
C GLU A 358 -1.60 20.78 -3.80
N LEU A 359 -1.08 19.58 -4.12
CA LEU A 359 0.36 19.29 -4.14
C LEU A 359 0.94 19.29 -5.56
N GLY A 360 0.12 19.00 -6.56
CA GLY A 360 0.57 18.82 -7.93
C GLY A 360 1.19 17.44 -8.19
N PRO A 361 1.35 17.06 -9.46
CA PRO A 361 1.71 15.70 -9.86
C PRO A 361 3.16 15.28 -9.57
N ARG A 362 3.97 16.13 -8.93
CA ARG A 362 5.37 15.85 -8.58
C ARG A 362 5.55 15.46 -7.12
N ASN A 363 4.50 15.59 -6.32
CA ASN A 363 4.50 15.48 -4.88
C ASN A 363 3.46 14.44 -4.41
N VAL A 364 3.10 13.50 -5.29
CA VAL A 364 2.28 12.33 -4.98
C VAL A 364 3.09 11.10 -5.38
N VAL A 365 3.25 10.14 -4.47
CA VAL A 365 4.06 8.93 -4.66
C VAL A 365 3.22 7.69 -4.43
N TRP A 366 3.56 6.63 -5.17
CA TRP A 366 2.91 5.34 -5.06
C TRP A 366 3.50 4.53 -3.90
N GLY A 367 2.61 3.94 -3.13
CA GLY A 367 2.89 2.82 -2.24
C GLY A 367 1.59 2.05 -2.04
N THR A 368 1.69 0.80 -1.61
CA THR A 368 0.51 -0.09 -1.51
C THR A 368 0.21 -0.52 -0.10
N ASP A 369 1.19 -0.38 0.81
CA ASP A 369 1.08 -0.89 2.17
C ASP A 369 0.80 -2.40 2.18
N SER A 370 1.24 -3.08 1.12
CA SER A 370 1.25 -4.54 1.02
C SER A 370 2.13 -5.10 2.14
N ILE A 371 1.77 -6.27 2.69
CA ILE A 371 1.06 -7.38 2.02
C ILE A 371 -0.40 -7.59 2.41
N TRP A 372 -1.01 -6.77 3.26
CA TRP A 372 -2.40 -6.98 3.74
C TRP A 372 -3.43 -7.16 2.61
N TRP A 373 -3.18 -6.49 1.49
CA TRP A 373 -4.01 -6.49 0.30
C TRP A 373 -3.69 -7.63 -0.70
N GLY A 374 -2.81 -8.56 -0.32
CA GLY A 374 -2.20 -9.56 -1.21
C GLY A 374 -1.19 -8.92 -2.17
N SER A 375 -1.08 -9.49 -3.37
CA SER A 375 -0.37 -8.85 -4.48
C SER A 375 -0.93 -7.46 -4.76
N PRO A 376 -0.06 -6.44 -4.88
CA PRO A 376 -0.48 -5.08 -5.20
C PRO A 376 -0.96 -4.91 -6.64
N GLN A 377 -0.89 -5.95 -7.48
CA GLN A 377 -1.21 -5.84 -8.91
C GLN A 377 -2.62 -5.31 -9.17
N TRP A 378 -3.60 -5.66 -8.33
CA TRP A 378 -4.96 -5.14 -8.52
C TRP A 378 -5.05 -3.63 -8.25
N GLN A 379 -4.24 -3.10 -7.32
CA GLN A 379 -4.17 -1.66 -7.07
C GLN A 379 -3.50 -0.96 -8.24
N ILE A 380 -2.44 -1.56 -8.80
CA ILE A 380 -1.76 -1.06 -10.01
C ILE A 380 -2.75 -1.03 -11.20
N ASP A 381 -3.50 -2.12 -11.42
CA ASP A 381 -4.51 -2.22 -12.48
C ASP A 381 -5.64 -1.19 -12.30
N ALA A 382 -6.12 -1.03 -11.07
CA ALA A 382 -7.11 -0.01 -10.72
C ALA A 382 -6.60 1.41 -11.02
N PHE A 383 -5.37 1.73 -10.63
CA PHE A 383 -4.78 3.05 -10.87
C PHE A 383 -4.46 3.31 -12.36
N LYS A 384 -4.04 2.26 -13.09
CA LYS A 384 -3.87 2.30 -14.55
C LYS A 384 -5.20 2.62 -15.25
N ALA A 385 -6.28 1.98 -14.85
CA ALA A 385 -7.60 2.19 -15.44
C ALA A 385 -8.26 3.52 -15.01
N LEU A 386 -7.93 4.04 -13.83
CA LEU A 386 -8.59 5.21 -13.24
C LEU A 386 -8.49 6.45 -14.14
N VAL A 387 -9.63 7.14 -14.24
CA VAL A 387 -9.79 8.46 -14.84
C VAL A 387 -10.41 9.38 -13.80
N ILE A 388 -10.03 10.67 -13.81
CA ILE A 388 -10.78 11.71 -13.10
C ILE A 388 -11.80 12.26 -14.10
N PRO A 389 -13.11 11.96 -13.95
CA PRO A 389 -14.13 12.40 -14.89
C PRO A 389 -14.20 13.90 -15.03
N GLU A 390 -14.63 14.40 -16.19
CA GLU A 390 -14.80 15.83 -16.45
C GLU A 390 -15.69 16.51 -15.40
N SER A 391 -16.74 15.83 -14.91
CA SER A 391 -17.60 16.35 -13.84
C SER A 391 -16.83 16.67 -12.55
N LEU A 392 -15.89 15.81 -12.13
CA LEU A 392 -15.05 16.09 -10.95
C LEU A 392 -14.02 17.19 -11.24
N GLN A 393 -13.53 17.27 -12.48
CA GLN A 393 -12.62 18.35 -12.90
C GLN A 393 -13.32 19.71 -12.84
N GLU A 394 -14.55 19.80 -13.35
CA GLU A 394 -15.38 21.02 -13.34
C GLU A 394 -15.81 21.39 -11.92
N GLN A 395 -16.32 20.43 -11.15
CA GLN A 395 -16.87 20.68 -9.81
C GLN A 395 -15.79 21.08 -8.81
N PHE A 396 -14.62 20.43 -8.84
CA PHE A 396 -13.59 20.59 -7.81
C PHE A 396 -12.29 21.24 -8.30
N GLY A 397 -12.19 21.56 -9.60
CA GLY A 397 -10.97 22.08 -10.22
C GLY A 397 -9.85 21.02 -10.30
N TYR A 398 -10.21 19.73 -10.30
CA TYR A 398 -9.23 18.65 -10.34
C TYR A 398 -8.53 18.58 -11.70
N PRO A 399 -7.19 18.44 -11.74
CA PRO A 399 -6.50 18.18 -13.00
C PRO A 399 -6.76 16.77 -13.51
N ALA A 400 -6.99 16.58 -14.81
CA ALA A 400 -7.12 15.25 -15.43
C ALA A 400 -5.98 14.27 -15.06
N LEU A 401 -6.27 13.00 -14.82
CA LEU A 401 -5.26 11.97 -14.54
C LEU A 401 -4.64 11.41 -15.84
N THR A 402 -3.82 12.22 -16.51
CA THR A 402 -3.13 11.83 -17.77
C THR A 402 -2.10 10.72 -17.54
N GLU A 403 -1.73 9.97 -18.58
CA GLU A 403 -0.66 8.96 -18.56
C GLU A 403 0.68 9.50 -18.01
N LYS A 404 1.02 10.76 -18.32
CA LYS A 404 2.21 11.43 -17.78
C LYS A 404 2.16 11.63 -16.26
N ARG A 405 0.97 11.87 -15.72
CA ARG A 405 0.73 12.01 -14.27
C ARG A 405 0.74 10.62 -13.61
N LYS A 406 0.09 9.62 -14.22
CA LYS A 406 0.15 8.23 -13.76
C LYS A 406 1.59 7.71 -13.68
N ALA A 407 2.38 7.85 -14.74
CA ALA A 407 3.80 7.47 -14.75
C ALA A 407 4.64 8.19 -13.67
N ARG A 408 4.24 9.39 -13.26
CA ARG A 408 4.91 10.12 -12.18
C ARG A 408 4.58 9.52 -10.83
N ILE A 409 3.29 9.34 -10.57
CA ILE A 409 2.78 8.82 -9.30
C ILE A 409 3.28 7.40 -9.09
N LEU A 410 3.07 6.51 -10.07
CA LEU A 410 3.45 5.10 -10.01
C LEU A 410 4.94 4.87 -9.77
N GLY A 411 5.84 5.78 -10.15
CA GLY A 411 7.24 5.56 -9.80
C GLY A 411 8.25 6.66 -10.11
N LYS A 412 8.04 7.54 -11.11
CA LYS A 412 9.09 8.56 -11.42
C LYS A 412 9.31 9.57 -10.29
N ASN A 413 8.28 9.87 -9.48
CA ASN A 413 8.42 10.74 -8.32
C ASN A 413 9.25 10.06 -7.22
N ALA A 414 8.91 8.83 -6.85
CA ALA A 414 9.65 8.02 -5.88
C ALA A 414 11.10 7.78 -6.34
N ALA A 415 11.32 7.45 -7.61
CA ALA A 415 12.65 7.22 -8.14
C ALA A 415 13.57 8.44 -7.96
N LYS A 416 13.04 9.64 -8.23
CA LYS A 416 13.77 10.89 -7.97
C LYS A 416 14.03 11.09 -6.48
N LEU A 417 13.07 10.75 -5.62
CA LEU A 417 13.15 10.96 -4.18
C LEU A 417 14.20 10.05 -3.51
N TYR A 418 14.32 8.81 -4.00
CA TYR A 418 15.23 7.78 -3.46
C TYR A 418 16.52 7.60 -4.29
N GLY A 419 16.73 8.41 -5.33
CA GLY A 419 17.94 8.34 -6.17
C GLY A 419 18.00 7.15 -7.12
N VAL A 420 16.88 6.45 -7.33
CA VAL A 420 16.77 5.34 -8.29
C VAL A 420 16.69 5.91 -9.71
N LYS A 421 17.36 5.27 -10.66
CA LYS A 421 17.29 5.61 -12.08
C LYS A 421 16.31 4.68 -12.81
N PRO A 422 15.10 5.13 -13.20
CA PRO A 422 14.10 4.27 -13.86
C PRO A 422 14.55 3.69 -15.20
N LYS A 423 15.48 4.39 -15.87
CA LYS A 423 16.03 4.03 -17.18
C LYS A 423 17.39 3.35 -17.11
N GLU A 424 17.99 3.25 -15.91
CA GLU A 424 19.17 2.41 -15.75
C GLU A 424 18.70 1.04 -16.16
N ARG A 425 19.17 0.60 -17.33
CA ARG A 425 18.85 -0.71 -17.82
C ARG A 425 19.34 -1.62 -16.71
N ARG A 426 18.40 -2.19 -15.99
CA ARG A 426 18.58 -3.49 -15.36
C ARG A 426 18.72 -4.44 -16.54
N CYS A 427 19.89 -4.38 -17.18
CA CYS A 427 20.29 -5.18 -18.33
C CYS A 427 20.28 -6.67 -18.00
N ALA A 428 20.02 -7.00 -16.72
CA ALA A 428 19.75 -8.30 -16.19
C ALA A 428 18.25 -8.68 -16.10
N ILE A 429 17.23 -7.83 -16.36
CA ILE A 429 15.80 -8.25 -16.22
C ILE A 429 15.44 -9.43 -17.14
N ALA A 430 16.04 -9.52 -18.33
CA ALA A 430 15.87 -10.70 -19.20
C ALA A 430 16.53 -11.98 -18.62
N GLN A 431 17.25 -11.86 -17.49
CA GLN A 431 17.99 -12.91 -16.81
C GLN A 431 17.85 -12.90 -15.28
N ASP A 432 17.05 -12.02 -14.69
CA ASP A 432 16.90 -11.91 -13.25
C ASP A 432 15.93 -12.98 -12.78
N ALA A 433 16.23 -13.64 -11.66
CA ALA A 433 15.51 -14.85 -11.26
C ALA A 433 14.03 -14.57 -11.02
N LEU A 434 13.70 -13.36 -10.53
CA LEU A 434 12.32 -12.95 -10.26
C LEU A 434 11.53 -12.73 -11.55
N ALA A 435 12.12 -12.08 -12.55
CA ALA A 435 11.52 -11.86 -13.86
C ALA A 435 11.40 -13.16 -14.67
N ARG A 436 12.38 -14.07 -14.56
CA ARG A 436 12.29 -15.42 -15.14
C ARG A 436 11.14 -16.20 -14.53
N VAL A 437 11.06 -16.25 -13.20
CA VAL A 437 9.95 -16.93 -12.49
C VAL A 437 8.61 -16.30 -12.88
N GLN A 438 8.51 -14.97 -12.92
CA GLN A 438 7.31 -14.27 -13.38
C GLN A 438 6.95 -14.67 -14.82
N ALA A 439 7.90 -14.69 -15.74
CA ALA A 439 7.66 -15.06 -17.14
C ALA A 439 7.26 -16.54 -17.30
N GLU A 440 7.94 -17.46 -16.60
CA GLU A 440 7.61 -18.89 -16.57
C GLU A 440 6.21 -19.15 -16.01
N GLN A 441 5.74 -18.27 -15.11
CA GLN A 441 4.40 -18.31 -14.55
C GLN A 441 3.32 -17.65 -15.43
N GLY A 442 3.68 -17.08 -16.59
CA GLY A 442 2.74 -16.42 -17.50
C GLY A 442 2.56 -14.91 -17.23
N GLY A 443 3.52 -14.28 -16.58
CA GLY A 443 3.51 -12.85 -16.24
C GLY A 443 2.90 -12.54 -14.87
N ALA A 444 2.87 -11.25 -14.51
CA ALA A 444 2.47 -10.76 -13.19
C ALA A 444 1.04 -11.14 -12.74
N ARG A 445 0.16 -11.52 -13.69
CA ARG A 445 -1.27 -11.75 -13.41
C ARG A 445 -1.65 -13.23 -13.31
N ALA A 446 -0.95 -14.11 -14.04
CA ALA A 446 -1.38 -15.48 -14.25
C ALA A 446 -1.33 -16.34 -12.97
N SER A 447 -0.27 -16.23 -12.17
CA SER A 447 -0.03 -16.99 -10.93
C SER A 447 -0.54 -16.29 -9.66
N ARG A 448 -1.01 -15.05 -9.76
CA ARG A 448 -1.40 -14.20 -8.63
C ARG A 448 -2.44 -14.87 -7.72
N SER A 449 -2.27 -14.74 -6.39
CA SER A 449 -3.09 -15.49 -5.42
C SER A 449 -4.54 -15.03 -5.28
N HIS A 450 -4.91 -13.81 -5.70
CA HIS A 450 -6.24 -13.18 -5.50
C HIS A 450 -6.70 -13.09 -4.02
N ARG A 451 -5.82 -13.44 -3.10
CA ARG A 451 -6.10 -13.45 -1.66
C ARG A 451 -5.85 -12.06 -1.09
N VAL A 452 -6.56 -11.78 0.00
CA VAL A 452 -6.25 -10.70 0.93
C VAL A 452 -5.92 -11.31 2.27
N TYR A 453 -4.99 -10.69 3.00
CA TYR A 453 -4.45 -11.25 4.24
C TYR A 453 -4.86 -10.43 5.47
N GLY A 454 -5.34 -9.21 5.28
CA GLY A 454 -5.79 -8.36 6.37
C GLY A 454 -7.19 -8.70 6.92
N PRO A 455 -7.50 -8.33 8.17
CA PRO A 455 -8.80 -8.57 8.78
C PRO A 455 -9.97 -7.98 7.97
N ARG A 456 -11.07 -8.74 7.90
CA ARG A 456 -12.29 -8.39 7.13
C ARG A 456 -13.50 -8.10 8.02
N SER A 457 -13.37 -8.34 9.32
CA SER A 457 -14.40 -8.10 10.32
C SER A 457 -13.78 -7.51 11.58
N ARG A 458 -14.61 -6.81 12.37
CA ARG A 458 -14.24 -6.31 13.69
C ARG A 458 -13.69 -7.42 14.58
N GLU A 459 -14.33 -8.58 14.59
CA GLU A 459 -13.91 -9.72 15.41
C GLU A 459 -12.54 -10.27 14.99
N ALA A 460 -12.24 -10.32 13.69
CA ALA A 460 -10.91 -10.72 13.20
C ALA A 460 -9.85 -9.67 13.56
N TRP A 461 -10.20 -8.39 13.53
CA TRP A 461 -9.31 -7.29 13.87
C TRP A 461 -9.04 -7.16 15.38
N GLU A 462 -10.07 -7.27 16.22
CA GLU A 462 -9.93 -7.31 17.69
C GLU A 462 -9.07 -8.51 18.12
N ARG A 463 -9.21 -9.65 17.42
CA ARG A 463 -8.33 -10.81 17.61
C ARG A 463 -6.89 -10.52 17.23
N LEU A 464 -6.62 -9.84 16.10
CA LEU A 464 -5.27 -9.42 15.73
C LEU A 464 -4.61 -8.59 16.85
N LEU A 465 -5.37 -7.66 17.44
CA LEU A 465 -4.87 -6.71 18.43
C LEU A 465 -4.69 -7.27 19.84
N ALA A 466 -5.61 -8.11 20.32
CA ALA A 466 -5.52 -8.72 21.65
C ALA A 466 -4.19 -9.47 21.85
N HIS A 467 -3.61 -10.00 20.77
CA HIS A 467 -2.34 -10.71 20.81
C HIS A 467 -1.13 -9.79 20.64
N ALA A 468 -1.28 -8.64 19.97
CA ALA A 468 -0.25 -7.60 19.94
C ALA A 468 -0.09 -6.91 21.32
N GLY A 469 -1.21 -6.68 22.03
CA GLY A 469 -1.23 -6.03 23.35
C GLY A 469 -0.67 -6.88 24.51
N GLY A 470 -0.53 -8.20 24.34
CA GLY A 470 0.01 -9.11 25.36
C GLY A 470 1.46 -8.84 25.75
N ARG A 471 2.21 -8.04 24.97
CA ARG A 471 3.60 -7.65 25.29
C ARG A 471 3.73 -6.38 26.13
N ALA A 472 2.73 -5.50 26.16
CA ALA A 472 2.80 -4.27 26.96
C ALA A 472 2.81 -4.53 28.48
N GLY A 473 2.45 -5.73 28.92
CA GLY A 473 2.46 -6.14 30.33
C GLY A 473 3.59 -7.09 30.74
N ALA A 474 4.45 -7.53 29.81
CA ALA A 474 5.45 -8.57 30.09
C ALA A 474 6.90 -8.05 30.20
N THR A 475 7.11 -6.75 30.07
CA THR A 475 8.42 -6.08 30.25
C THR A 475 8.37 -5.00 31.33
N ALA A 476 7.72 -5.30 32.46
CA ALA A 476 7.83 -4.52 33.69
C ALA A 476 8.84 -5.18 34.63
#